data_AF-A0A2T9ZHF3-F1
#
_entry.id   AF-A0A2T9ZHF3-F1
#
_cell.length_a   1.000
_cell.length_b   1.000
_cell.length_c   1.000
_cell.angle_alpha   90.00
_cell.angle_beta   90.00
_cell.angle_gamma   90.00
#
_symmetry.space_group_name_H-M   'P 1'
#
loop_
_entity.id
_entity.type
_entity.pdbx_description
1 polymer ?
#
loop_
_entity_poly.entity_id
_entity_poly.type
_entity_poly.pdbx_seq_one_letter_code
_entity_poly.pdbx_strand_id
1 'polypeptide(L)'
;MPKFLVSIEDYRELVNSYDTFLFDCDGVVWLGSTLIPRMKETIEYLRHLHKRVIFVSNNSSVSRKDYSKKFAKLGLEVSEEEVFCTAFATAVYLKSSLKVPPGSKVFVIGAQGLVDEIQIAGIEVSENVITKDFTMV
;
A
#
# COMPACT_ATOMS: atom_id res chain seq x y z
N MET A 1 -12.67 12.61 22.17
CA MET A 1 -11.27 12.15 22.24
C MET A 1 -11.24 10.67 21.91
N PRO A 2 -10.22 10.16 21.21
CA PRO A 2 -10.08 8.72 21.00
C PRO A 2 -9.98 8.00 22.35
N LYS A 3 -10.66 6.87 22.49
CA LYS A 3 -10.59 6.00 23.67
C LYS A 3 -9.20 5.35 23.71
N PHE A 4 -8.47 5.51 24.81
CA PHE A 4 -7.25 4.74 25.03
C PHE A 4 -7.64 3.28 25.31
N LEU A 5 -7.02 2.35 24.59
CA LEU A 5 -7.23 0.91 24.80
C LEU A 5 -6.30 0.48 25.93
N VAL A 6 -6.87 0.10 27.07
CA VAL A 6 -6.09 -0.21 28.29
C VAL A 6 -6.33 -1.62 28.82
N SER A 7 -7.36 -2.29 28.32
CA SER A 7 -7.71 -3.67 28.69
C SER A 7 -7.88 -4.55 27.46
N ILE A 8 -7.76 -5.87 27.65
CA ILE A 8 -8.02 -6.86 26.59
C ILE A 8 -9.43 -6.69 26.00
N GLU A 9 -10.40 -6.31 26.83
CA GLU A 9 -11.78 -6.14 26.38
C GLU A 9 -11.93 -4.93 25.45
N ASP A 10 -11.19 -3.83 25.69
CA ASP A 10 -11.16 -2.68 24.78
C ASP A 10 -10.62 -3.08 23.39
N TYR A 11 -9.56 -3.90 23.36
CA TYR A 11 -9.01 -4.41 22.10
C TYR A 11 -9.97 -5.35 21.39
N ARG A 12 -10.67 -6.23 22.13
CA ARG A 12 -11.69 -7.13 21.54
C ARG A 12 -12.86 -6.34 20.96
N GLU A 13 -13.35 -5.35 21.71
CA GLU A 13 -14.42 -4.46 21.26
C GLU A 13 -14.02 -3.76 19.95
N LEU A 14 -12.80 -3.21 19.88
CA LEU A 14 -12.27 -2.60 18.67
C LEU A 14 -12.17 -3.60 17.52
N VAL A 15 -11.61 -4.78 17.75
CA VAL A 15 -11.44 -5.78 16.68
C VAL A 15 -12.79 -6.25 16.16
N ASN A 16 -13.78 -6.38 17.03
CA ASN A 16 -15.13 -6.82 16.67
C ASN A 16 -15.94 -5.74 15.96
N SER A 17 -15.69 -4.46 16.22
CA SER A 17 -16.46 -3.35 15.64
C SER A 17 -16.13 -3.04 14.17
N TYR A 18 -15.04 -3.60 13.63
CA TYR A 18 -14.62 -3.37 12.24
C TYR A 18 -14.38 -4.67 11.50
N ASP A 19 -14.79 -4.70 10.23
CA ASP A 19 -14.54 -5.84 9.32
C ASP A 19 -13.24 -5.72 8.55
N THR A 20 -12.70 -4.49 8.43
CA THR A 20 -11.52 -4.18 7.63
C THR A 20 -10.55 -3.30 8.39
N PHE A 21 -9.26 -3.64 8.33
CA PHE A 21 -8.15 -2.92 8.94
C PHE A 21 -7.21 -2.41 7.87
N LEU A 22 -6.99 -1.09 7.86
CA LEU A 22 -6.01 -0.43 7.00
C LEU A 22 -4.78 -0.14 7.83
N PHE A 23 -3.65 -0.72 7.46
CA PHE A 23 -2.36 -0.49 8.09
C PHE A 23 -1.54 0.46 7.23
N ASP A 24 -1.07 1.55 7.83
CA ASP A 24 0.09 2.25 7.27
C ASP A 24 1.31 1.31 7.29
N CYS A 25 2.29 1.60 6.46
CA CYS A 25 3.45 0.77 6.21
C CYS A 25 4.68 1.24 7.00
N ASP A 26 5.22 2.41 6.65
CA ASP A 26 6.47 2.94 7.21
C ASP A 26 6.25 3.48 8.62
N GLY A 27 6.87 2.85 9.63
CA GLY A 27 6.70 3.20 11.04
C GLY A 27 5.57 2.44 11.76
N VAL A 28 4.77 1.66 11.02
CA VAL A 28 3.66 0.86 11.58
C VAL A 28 3.86 -0.62 11.33
N VAL A 29 4.10 -1.04 10.09
CA VAL A 29 4.40 -2.45 9.76
C VAL A 29 5.89 -2.72 9.90
N TRP A 30 6.74 -1.78 9.50
CA TRP A 30 8.20 -1.91 9.57
C TRP A 30 8.89 -0.61 9.93
N LEU A 31 10.14 -0.74 10.40
CA LEU A 31 11.13 0.33 10.47
C LEU A 31 12.27 -0.03 9.50
N GLY A 32 12.33 0.67 8.37
CA GLY A 32 13.28 0.37 7.29
C GLY A 32 13.07 -1.03 6.72
N SER A 33 13.99 -1.95 7.02
CA SER A 33 13.99 -3.35 6.58
C SER A 33 13.63 -4.36 7.66
N THR A 34 13.08 -3.90 8.79
CA THR A 34 12.76 -4.75 9.95
C THR A 34 11.30 -4.62 10.30
N LEU A 35 10.58 -5.73 10.48
CA LEU A 35 9.20 -5.70 10.95
C LEU A 35 9.10 -5.14 12.36
N ILE A 36 8.02 -4.41 12.61
CA ILE A 36 7.60 -4.08 13.97
C ILE A 36 7.32 -5.40 14.73
N PRO A 37 7.78 -5.53 15.99
CA PRO A 37 7.53 -6.73 16.79
C PRO A 37 6.04 -7.09 16.84
N ARG A 38 5.75 -8.38 16.72
CA ARG A 38 4.39 -8.95 16.73
C ARG A 38 3.49 -8.56 15.54
N MET A 39 4.03 -7.90 14.50
CA MET A 39 3.24 -7.51 13.34
C MET A 39 2.69 -8.74 12.61
N LYS A 40 3.50 -9.78 12.42
CA LYS A 40 3.05 -11.02 11.76
C LYS A 40 1.91 -11.70 12.49
N GLU A 41 2.07 -11.87 13.79
CA GLU A 41 1.05 -12.46 14.67
C GLU A 41 -0.22 -11.62 14.69
N THR A 42 -0.10 -10.29 14.59
CA THR A 42 -1.24 -9.38 14.52
C THR A 42 -2.03 -9.56 13.21
N ILE A 43 -1.34 -9.60 12.06
CA ILE A 43 -1.98 -9.80 10.76
C ILE A 43 -2.61 -11.19 10.67
N GLU A 44 -1.92 -12.24 11.13
CA GLU A 44 -2.44 -13.61 11.18
C GLU A 44 -3.67 -13.70 12.08
N TYR A 45 -3.65 -13.06 13.25
CA TYR A 45 -4.80 -13.01 14.15
C TYR A 45 -6.03 -12.35 13.49
N LEU A 46 -5.85 -11.22 12.82
CA LEU A 46 -6.95 -10.54 12.12
C LEU A 46 -7.50 -11.40 10.97
N ARG A 47 -6.63 -12.04 10.18
CA ARG A 47 -7.02 -12.96 9.11
C ARG A 47 -7.77 -14.19 9.65
N HIS A 48 -7.34 -14.76 10.78
CA HIS A 48 -8.04 -15.87 11.45
C HIS A 48 -9.44 -15.48 11.92
N LEU A 49 -9.66 -14.21 12.26
CA LEU A 49 -10.98 -13.66 12.57
C LEU A 49 -11.76 -13.21 11.33
N HIS A 50 -11.32 -13.62 10.13
CA HIS A 50 -11.91 -13.25 8.84
C HIS A 50 -11.99 -11.73 8.60
N LYS A 51 -11.11 -10.95 9.24
CA LYS A 51 -10.99 -9.52 8.98
C LYS A 51 -10.21 -9.30 7.69
N ARG A 52 -10.65 -8.33 6.88
CA ARG A 52 -9.91 -7.90 5.71
C ARG A 52 -8.75 -7.00 6.14
N VAL A 53 -7.56 -7.26 5.62
CA VAL A 53 -6.36 -6.47 5.90
C VAL A 53 -5.92 -5.79 4.61
N ILE A 54 -5.66 -4.49 4.66
CA ILE A 54 -5.13 -3.69 3.54
C ILE A 54 -3.96 -2.87 4.03
N PHE A 55 -2.88 -2.83 3.26
CA PHE A 55 -1.68 -2.07 3.53
C PHE A 55 -1.69 -0.81 2.67
N VAL A 56 -1.70 0.35 3.31
CA VAL A 56 -1.77 1.65 2.66
C VAL A 56 -0.42 2.35 2.82
N SER A 57 0.09 2.97 1.77
CA SER A 57 1.35 3.71 1.84
C SER A 57 1.33 4.94 0.95
N ASN A 58 1.90 6.04 1.44
CA ASN A 58 2.09 7.27 0.67
C ASN A 58 3.32 7.22 -0.25
N ASN A 59 4.13 6.16 -0.16
CA ASN A 59 5.33 5.99 -0.98
C ASN A 59 4.96 5.52 -2.41
N SER A 60 5.22 6.42 -3.37
CA SER A 60 4.96 6.18 -4.80
C SER A 60 6.15 5.59 -5.55
N SER A 61 7.24 5.29 -4.86
CA SER A 61 8.47 4.80 -5.50
C SER A 61 8.44 3.29 -5.74
N VAL A 62 7.50 2.58 -5.10
CA VAL A 62 7.40 1.12 -5.11
C VAL A 62 6.04 0.70 -5.68
N SER A 63 6.05 -0.21 -6.66
CA SER A 63 4.84 -0.82 -7.23
C SER A 63 4.21 -1.81 -6.23
N ARG A 64 2.92 -2.16 -6.39
CA ARG A 64 2.25 -3.18 -5.56
C ARG A 64 2.94 -4.54 -5.67
N LYS A 65 3.41 -4.88 -6.87
CA LYS A 65 4.22 -6.08 -7.12
C LYS A 65 5.50 -6.09 -6.29
N ASP A 66 6.21 -4.97 -6.23
CA ASP A 66 7.45 -4.87 -5.45
C ASP A 66 7.20 -4.77 -3.94
N TYR A 67 6.08 -4.19 -3.53
CA TYR A 67 5.61 -4.30 -2.14
C TYR A 67 5.38 -5.74 -1.74
N SER A 68 4.69 -6.53 -2.56
CA SER A 68 4.44 -7.96 -2.29
C SER A 68 5.76 -8.72 -2.09
N LYS A 69 6.79 -8.42 -2.90
CA LYS A 69 8.15 -8.96 -2.71
C LYS A 69 8.80 -8.48 -1.41
N LYS A 70 8.63 -7.20 -1.04
CA LYS A 70 9.15 -6.64 0.22
C LYS A 70 8.52 -7.34 1.42
N PHE A 71 7.21 -7.48 1.44
CA PHE A 71 6.48 -8.23 2.48
C PHE A 71 6.98 -9.67 2.57
N ALA A 72 7.14 -10.37 1.44
CA ALA A 72 7.64 -11.74 1.43
C ALA A 72 9.04 -11.86 2.04
N LYS A 73 9.96 -10.92 1.74
CA LYS A 73 11.30 -10.86 2.37
C LYS A 73 11.24 -10.63 3.88
N LEU A 74 10.21 -9.94 4.34
CA LEU A 74 9.94 -9.71 5.76
C LEU A 74 9.20 -10.89 6.42
N GLY A 75 8.87 -11.95 5.67
CA GLY A 75 8.19 -13.14 6.18
C GLY A 75 6.67 -13.00 6.30
N LEU A 76 6.09 -12.02 5.60
CA LEU A 76 4.64 -11.79 5.50
C LEU A 76 4.16 -12.08 4.08
N GLU A 77 3.16 -12.94 3.96
CA GLU A 77 2.49 -13.18 2.68
C GLU A 77 1.41 -12.12 2.47
N VAL A 78 1.63 -11.25 1.50
CA VAL A 78 0.72 -10.15 1.13
C VAL A 78 0.59 -10.15 -0.38
N SER A 79 -0.65 -10.19 -0.85
CA SER A 79 -1.00 -10.13 -2.27
C SER A 79 -1.04 -8.68 -2.78
N GLU A 80 -0.98 -8.48 -4.10
CA GLU A 80 -1.02 -7.14 -4.69
C GLU A 80 -2.36 -6.44 -4.44
N GLU A 81 -3.44 -7.21 -4.29
CA GLU A 81 -4.80 -6.74 -3.97
C GLU A 81 -4.94 -6.24 -2.53
N GLU A 82 -4.02 -6.63 -1.65
CA GLU A 82 -3.94 -6.15 -0.28
C GLU A 82 -3.12 -4.86 -0.17
N VAL A 83 -2.48 -4.38 -1.25
CA VAL A 83 -1.64 -3.18 -1.21
C VAL A 83 -2.31 -2.01 -1.93
N PHE A 84 -2.42 -0.88 -1.24
CA PHE A 84 -2.92 0.39 -1.76
C PHE A 84 -1.89 1.50 -1.56
N CYS A 85 -0.91 1.60 -2.46
CA CYS A 85 0.08 2.67 -2.45
C CYS A 85 -0.33 3.85 -3.34
N THR A 86 0.29 5.02 -3.14
CA THR A 86 0.02 6.23 -3.96
C THR A 86 0.37 6.07 -5.44
N ALA A 87 1.33 5.20 -5.79
CA ALA A 87 1.60 4.84 -7.19
C ALA A 87 0.36 4.22 -7.85
N PHE A 88 -0.21 3.20 -7.20
CA PHE A 88 -1.44 2.56 -7.66
C PHE A 88 -2.63 3.53 -7.65
N ALA A 89 -2.79 4.30 -6.56
CA ALA A 89 -3.86 5.29 -6.45
C ALA A 89 -3.83 6.30 -7.61
N THR A 90 -2.62 6.75 -7.99
CA THR A 90 -2.42 7.66 -9.13
C THR A 90 -2.84 6.99 -10.44
N ALA A 91 -2.40 5.75 -10.68
CA ALA A 91 -2.78 5.00 -11.88
C ALA A 91 -4.31 4.79 -11.99
N VAL A 92 -4.96 4.45 -10.87
CA VAL A 92 -6.43 4.33 -10.79
C VAL A 92 -7.11 5.66 -11.06
N TYR A 93 -6.59 6.76 -10.51
CA TYR A 93 -7.13 8.10 -10.70
C TYR A 93 -7.04 8.56 -12.16
N LEU A 94 -5.88 8.36 -12.81
CA LEU A 94 -5.71 8.66 -14.23
C LEU A 94 -6.71 7.88 -15.10
N LYS A 95 -6.90 6.60 -14.81
CA LYS A 95 -7.78 5.71 -15.58
C LYS A 95 -9.27 5.99 -15.35
N SER A 96 -9.68 6.13 -14.09
CA SER A 96 -11.10 6.08 -13.70
C SER A 96 -11.69 7.47 -13.51
N SER A 97 -10.92 8.39 -12.94
CA SER A 97 -11.39 9.76 -12.64
C SER A 97 -11.11 10.69 -13.81
N LEU A 98 -9.87 10.74 -14.30
CA LEU A 98 -9.51 11.58 -15.45
C LEU A 98 -9.87 10.96 -16.79
N LYS A 99 -10.07 9.63 -16.83
CA LYS A 99 -10.41 8.88 -18.05
C LYS A 99 -9.48 9.21 -19.20
N VAL A 100 -8.17 9.16 -18.93
CA VAL A 100 -7.12 9.43 -19.92
C VAL A 100 -7.41 8.62 -21.20
N PRO A 101 -7.58 9.27 -22.37
CA PRO A 101 -7.94 8.57 -23.59
C PRO A 101 -6.87 7.55 -24.02
N PRO A 102 -7.27 6.37 -24.55
CA PRO A 102 -6.31 5.41 -25.12
C PRO A 102 -5.37 6.07 -26.14
N GLY A 103 -4.08 5.70 -26.10
CA GLY A 103 -3.03 6.29 -26.94
C GLY A 103 -2.50 7.65 -26.46
N SER A 104 -3.05 8.22 -25.37
CA SER A 104 -2.44 9.38 -24.71
C SER A 104 -1.21 8.96 -23.92
N LYS A 105 -0.17 9.80 -23.93
CA LYS A 105 1.03 9.63 -23.12
C LYS A 105 1.00 10.55 -21.90
N VAL A 106 1.33 10.02 -20.74
CA VAL A 106 1.47 10.80 -19.49
C VAL A 106 2.95 11.08 -19.24
N PHE A 107 3.28 12.33 -18.95
CA PHE A 107 4.61 12.71 -18.51
C PHE A 107 4.73 12.44 -17.00
N VAL A 108 5.71 11.62 -16.61
CA VAL A 108 5.88 11.18 -15.22
C VAL A 108 7.13 11.81 -14.61
N ILE A 109 6.95 12.40 -13.43
CA ILE A 109 8.02 12.81 -12.51
C ILE A 109 7.86 11.94 -11.26
N GLY A 110 8.76 10.98 -11.08
CA GLY A 110 8.66 10.02 -9.98
C GLY A 110 9.48 8.77 -10.24
N ALA A 111 9.56 7.86 -9.26
CA ALA A 111 10.37 6.66 -9.40
C ALA A 111 9.69 5.57 -10.25
N GLN A 112 10.42 4.49 -10.53
CA GLN A 112 9.98 3.41 -11.41
C GLN A 112 8.66 2.77 -10.97
N GLY A 113 8.41 2.62 -9.67
CA GLY A 113 7.16 2.03 -9.17
C GLY A 113 5.89 2.78 -9.62
N LEU A 114 5.96 4.11 -9.78
CA LEU A 114 4.85 4.90 -10.33
C LEU A 114 4.64 4.62 -11.82
N VAL A 115 5.74 4.56 -12.58
CA VAL A 115 5.70 4.23 -14.02
C VAL A 115 5.06 2.86 -14.24
N ASP A 116 5.48 1.87 -13.45
CA ASP A 116 4.99 0.49 -13.55
C ASP A 116 3.48 0.42 -13.30
N GLU A 117 2.96 1.08 -12.25
CA GLU A 117 1.52 1.07 -11.95
C GLU A 117 0.69 1.78 -13.05
N ILE A 118 1.20 2.88 -13.62
CA ILE A 118 0.53 3.58 -14.73
C ILE A 118 0.47 2.68 -15.97
N GLN A 119 1.56 1.99 -16.29
CA GLN A 119 1.62 1.06 -17.42
C GLN A 119 0.71 -0.17 -17.20
N ILE A 120 0.68 -0.73 -15.99
CA ILE A 120 -0.24 -1.81 -15.60
C ILE A 120 -1.70 -1.37 -15.76
N ALA A 121 -2.02 -0.11 -15.49
CA ALA A 121 -3.35 0.44 -15.72
C ALA A 121 -3.73 0.58 -17.22
N GLY A 122 -2.76 0.40 -18.13
CA GLY A 122 -2.93 0.47 -19.58
C GLY A 122 -2.71 1.88 -20.14
N ILE A 123 -2.00 2.75 -19.43
CA ILE A 123 -1.71 4.12 -19.85
C ILE A 123 -0.25 4.20 -20.29
N GLU A 124 -0.02 4.80 -21.47
CA GLU A 124 1.33 4.99 -21.97
C GLU A 124 2.04 6.12 -21.22
N VAL A 125 3.34 5.93 -20.99
CA VAL A 125 4.21 6.92 -20.37
C VAL A 125 5.09 7.54 -21.45
N SER A 126 5.27 8.86 -21.40
CA SER A 126 6.14 9.61 -22.33
C SER A 126 7.59 9.15 -22.23
N GLU A 127 8.35 9.22 -23.33
CA GLU A 127 9.77 8.85 -23.38
C GLU A 127 10.65 9.77 -22.50
N ASN A 128 10.18 10.99 -22.23
CA ASN A 128 10.87 11.95 -21.38
C ASN A 128 10.52 11.74 -19.89
N VAL A 129 10.68 10.54 -19.34
CA VAL A 129 10.43 10.31 -17.90
C VAL A 129 11.56 10.92 -17.07
N ILE A 130 11.21 11.64 -16.00
CA ILE A 130 12.18 12.02 -14.98
C ILE A 130 12.05 11.01 -13.84
N THR A 131 12.82 9.93 -13.93
CA THR A 131 12.97 8.96 -12.84
C THR A 131 14.02 9.44 -11.86
N LYS A 132 13.59 9.73 -10.64
CA LYS A 132 14.46 10.02 -9.50
C LYS A 132 13.85 9.39 -8.26
N ASP A 133 14.70 8.86 -7.39
CA ASP A 133 14.27 8.40 -6.07
C ASP A 133 13.90 9.63 -5.23
N PHE A 134 12.62 9.95 -5.21
CA PHE A 134 12.04 10.94 -4.30
C PHE A 134 11.19 10.20 -3.28
N THR A 135 11.48 10.37 -2.00
CA THR A 135 10.55 10.03 -0.92
C THR A 135 9.77 11.31 -0.64
N MET A 136 8.45 11.32 -0.90
CA MET A 136 7.59 12.36 -0.33
C MET A 136 7.50 12.08 1.17
N VAL A 137 8.29 12.82 1.96
CA VAL A 137 8.13 12.94 3.41
C VAL A 137 7.03 13.93 3.75
#